data_AF-G8LW01-F1
#
_entry.id   AF-G8LW01-F1
#
_cell.length_a   1.000
_cell.length_b   1.000
_cell.length_c   1.000
_cell.angle_alpha   90.00
_cell.angle_beta   90.00
_cell.angle_gamma   90.00
#
_symmetry.space_group_name_H-M   'P 1'
#
loop_
_entity.id
_entity.type
_entity.pdbx_description
1 polymer ?
#
loop_
_entity_poly.entity_id
_entity_poly.type
_entity_poly.pdbx_seq_one_letter_code
_entity_poly.pdbx_strand_id
1 'polypeptide(L)' 'MTQLNQQELQNLRHLIGSHETAAKKLEAYAQQATDPQVKQLFQKSAQDARNTKDQLMSFLN' A
#
# COMPACT_ATOMS: atom_id res chain seq x y z
N MET A 1 -13.68 -12.27 12.99
CA MET A 1 -13.40 -13.27 11.93
C MET A 1 -14.29 -12.97 10.74
N THR A 2 -13.78 -12.18 9.82
CA THR A 2 -14.42 -11.89 8.54
C THR A 2 -14.55 -13.20 7.77
N GLN A 3 -15.79 -13.67 7.56
CA GLN A 3 -16.06 -14.89 6.81
C GLN A 3 -15.96 -14.59 5.32
N LEU A 4 -14.74 -14.34 4.85
CA LEU A 4 -14.45 -14.07 3.44
C LEU A 4 -14.62 -15.37 2.65
N ASN A 5 -15.31 -15.29 1.52
CA ASN A 5 -15.29 -16.36 0.55
C ASN A 5 -13.93 -16.41 -0.18
N GLN A 6 -13.68 -17.47 -0.94
CA GLN A 6 -12.39 -17.68 -1.62
C GLN A 6 -12.02 -16.54 -2.57
N GLN A 7 -13.01 -15.98 -3.30
CA GLN A 7 -12.77 -14.88 -4.23
C GLN A 7 -12.41 -13.59 -3.48
N GLU A 8 -13.13 -13.27 -2.41
CA GLU A 8 -12.87 -12.11 -1.56
C GLU A 8 -11.49 -12.20 -0.90
N LEU A 9 -11.12 -13.38 -0.41
CA LEU A 9 -9.81 -13.64 0.17
C LEU A 9 -8.67 -13.45 -0.85
N GLN A 10 -8.84 -13.94 -2.07
CA GLN A 10 -7.87 -13.75 -3.14
C GLN A 10 -7.74 -12.28 -3.54
N ASN A 11 -8.87 -11.59 -3.70
CA ASN A 11 -8.90 -10.15 -4.01
C ASN A 11 -8.21 -9.35 -2.90
N LEU A 12 -8.49 -9.66 -1.62
CA LEU A 12 -7.87 -8.99 -0.48
C LEU A 12 -6.35 -9.17 -0.46
N ARG A 13 -5.86 -10.39 -0.67
CA ARG A 13 -4.42 -10.68 -0.76
C ARG A 13 -3.76 -9.95 -1.94
N HIS A 14 -4.42 -9.91 -3.09
CA HIS A 14 -3.93 -9.19 -4.25
C HIS A 14 -3.82 -7.68 -3.99
N LEU A 15 -4.82 -7.09 -3.32
CA LEU A 15 -4.81 -5.67 -2.95
C LEU A 15 -3.69 -5.38 -1.93
N ILE A 16 -3.50 -6.23 -0.91
CA ILE A 16 -2.40 -6.09 0.06
C ILE A 16 -1.04 -6.06 -0.66
N GLY A 17 -0.78 -7.02 -1.55
CA GLY A 17 0.47 -7.07 -2.31
C GLY A 17 0.64 -5.88 -3.27
N SER A 18 -0.45 -5.42 -3.89
CA SER A 18 -0.45 -4.25 -4.77
C SER A 18 -0.08 -2.98 -4.01
N HIS A 19 -0.65 -2.76 -2.82
CA HIS A 19 -0.34 -1.62 -1.97
C HIS A 19 1.10 -1.67 -1.42
N GLU A 20 1.60 -2.84 -1.05
CA GLU A 20 3.00 -2.99 -0.65
C GLU A 20 3.96 -2.64 -1.80
N THR A 21 3.69 -3.14 -3.01
CA THR A 21 4.49 -2.83 -4.19
C THR A 21 4.44 -1.34 -4.53
N ALA A 22 3.26 -0.72 -4.45
CA ALA A 22 3.09 0.71 -4.66
C ALA A 22 3.89 1.53 -3.66
N ALA A 23 3.82 1.20 -2.36
CA ALA A 23 4.57 1.89 -1.32
C ALA A 23 6.09 1.87 -1.59
N LYS A 24 6.65 0.69 -1.91
CA LYS A 24 8.08 0.55 -2.23
C LYS A 24 8.49 1.38 -3.46
N LYS A 25 7.66 1.39 -4.51
CA LYS A 25 7.91 2.21 -5.71
C LYS A 25 7.89 3.70 -5.38
N LEU A 26 6.88 4.16 -4.63
CA LEU A 26 6.74 5.55 -4.23
C LEU A 26 7.91 6.00 -3.35
N GLU A 27 8.39 5.14 -2.43
CA GLU A 27 9.61 5.42 -1.66
C GLU A 27 10.84 5.56 -2.55
N ALA A 28 11.02 4.65 -3.51
CA ALA A 28 12.12 4.73 -4.46
C ALA A 28 12.05 6.01 -5.30
N TYR A 29 10.85 6.41 -5.74
CA TYR A 29 10.65 7.67 -6.47
C TYR A 29 10.91 8.90 -5.60
N ALA A 30 10.51 8.88 -4.33
CA ALA A 30 10.81 9.95 -3.39
C ALA A 30 12.33 10.12 -3.14
N GLN A 31 13.09 9.02 -3.15
CA GLN A 31 14.54 9.06 -3.02
C GLN A 31 15.22 9.66 -4.27
N GLN A 32 14.64 9.44 -5.44
CA GLN A 32 15.16 9.94 -6.73
C GLN A 32 14.65 11.35 -7.07
N ALA A 33 13.56 11.80 -6.45
CA ALA A 33 12.99 13.12 -6.66
C ALA A 33 13.90 14.23 -6.10
N THR A 34 14.17 15.22 -6.94
CA THR A 34 14.94 16.43 -6.59
C THR A 34 14.05 17.58 -6.16
N ASP A 35 12.84 17.67 -6.71
CA ASP A 35 11.85 18.68 -6.29
C ASP A 35 11.27 18.34 -4.90
N PRO A 36 11.32 19.28 -3.93
CA PRO A 36 10.84 19.04 -2.57
C PRO A 36 9.35 18.70 -2.47
N GLN A 37 8.49 19.32 -3.29
CA GLN A 37 7.05 19.08 -3.27
C GLN A 37 6.73 17.70 -3.84
N VAL A 38 7.38 17.33 -4.95
CA VAL A 38 7.25 16.00 -5.55
C VAL A 38 7.75 14.91 -4.60
N LYS A 39 8.88 15.15 -3.92
CA LYS A 39 9.41 14.24 -2.91
C LYS A 39 8.43 14.04 -1.76
N GLN A 40 7.88 15.11 -1.21
CA GLN A 40 6.91 15.05 -0.12
C GLN A 40 5.62 14.33 -0.55
N LEU A 41 5.15 14.58 -1.78
CA LEU A 41 4.00 13.88 -2.35
C LEU A 41 4.24 12.36 -2.37
N PHE A 42 5.36 11.91 -2.92
CA PHE A 42 5.68 10.48 -2.98
C PHE A 42 5.85 9.86 -1.60
N GLN A 43 6.49 10.54 -0.64
CA GLN A 43 6.60 10.07 0.75
C GLN A 43 5.23 9.89 1.39
N LYS A 44 4.35 10.87 1.23
CA LYS A 44 2.98 10.80 1.76
C LYS A 44 2.20 9.66 1.13
N SER A 45 2.22 9.55 -0.20
CA SER A 45 1.52 8.48 -0.90
C SER A 45 2.06 7.09 -0.54
N ALA A 46 3.36 6.95 -0.28
CA ALA A 46 3.93 5.70 0.21
C ALA A 46 3.40 5.34 1.61
N GLN A 47 3.30 6.32 2.50
CA GLN A 47 2.75 6.11 3.84
C GLN A 47 1.26 5.76 3.78
N ASP A 48 0.49 6.44 2.95
CA ASP A 48 -0.94 6.14 2.76
C ASP A 48 -1.13 4.70 2.22
N ALA A 49 -0.30 4.27 1.26
CA ALA A 49 -0.33 2.90 0.75
C ALA A 49 0.01 1.86 1.83
N ARG A 50 0.96 2.13 2.73
CA ARG A 50 1.28 1.27 3.88
C ARG A 50 0.10 1.19 4.85
N ASN A 51 -0.51 2.32 5.18
CA ASN A 51 -1.67 2.37 6.08
C ASN A 51 -2.84 1.56 5.52
N THR A 52 -3.14 1.70 4.21
CA THR A 52 -4.18 0.90 3.55
C THR A 52 -3.83 -0.58 3.58
N LYS A 53 -2.57 -0.95 3.31
CA LYS A 53 -2.12 -2.35 3.42
C LYS A 53 -2.36 -2.91 4.83
N ASP A 54 -2.01 -2.16 5.88
CA ASP A 54 -2.19 -2.59 7.27
C ASP A 54 -3.67 -2.72 7.65
N GLN A 55 -4.52 -1.79 7.17
CA GLN A 55 -5.96 -1.91 7.30
C GLN A 55 -6.50 -3.15 6.57
N LEU A 56 -6.04 -3.43 5.35
CA LEU A 56 -6.44 -4.63 4.61
C LEU A 56 -6.01 -5.92 5.33
N MET A 57 -4.81 -5.95 5.92
CA MET A 57 -4.34 -7.09 6.71
C MET A 57 -5.19 -7.32 7.97
N SER A 58 -5.81 -6.29 8.54
CA SER A 58 -6.70 -6.45 9.70
C SER A 58 -7.93 -7.32 9.43
N PHE A 59 -8.38 -7.39 8.17
CA PHE A 59 -9.48 -8.27 7.76
C PHE A 59 -9.06 -9.74 7.57
N LEU A 60 -7.76 -10.04 7.63
CA LEU A 60 -7.23 -11.42 7.61
C LEU A 60 -7.10 -12.02 9.02
N ASN A 61 -7.33 -11.22 10.08
CA ASN A 61 -7.22 -11.63 11.49
C ASN A 61 -8.58 -11.95 12.13
#